data_AF-A0AA51YH98-F1
#
_entry.id   AF-A0AA51YH98-F1
#
_cell.length_a   1.000
_cell.length_b   1.000
_cell.length_c   1.000
_cell.angle_alpha   90.00
_cell.angle_beta   90.00
_cell.angle_gamma   90.00
#
_symmetry.space_group_name_H-M   'P 1'
#
loop_
_entity.id
_entity.type
_entity.pdbx_description
1 polymer ?
#
loop_
_entity_poly.entity_id
_entity_poly.type
_entity_poly.pdbx_seq_one_letter_code
_entity_poly.pdbx_strand_id
1 'polypeptide(L)'
;MAERKKDVSEYELPDDQKKALDNWITLNILPQKTPEKPYASYALKLLFEESPDGFFITNPQFKEAMVRCGFSPVNKNKLNWDFRVSLKPPELKKSKRG
;
A
#
# COMPACT_ATOMS: atom_id res chain seq x y z
N MET A 1 4.29 29.68 -23.04
CA MET A 1 5.04 28.58 -22.40
C MET A 1 4.02 27.53 -22.02
N ALA A 2 4.09 26.37 -22.67
CA ALA A 2 3.07 25.33 -22.56
C ALA A 2 3.34 24.44 -21.34
N GLU A 3 2.74 24.77 -20.21
CA GLU A 3 2.52 23.78 -19.17
C GLU A 3 1.12 23.22 -19.39
N ARG A 4 1.07 22.19 -20.25
CA ARG A 4 -0.02 21.22 -20.23
C ARG A 4 -0.11 20.74 -18.79
N LYS A 5 -1.08 21.26 -18.03
CA LYS A 5 -1.55 20.65 -16.79
C LYS A 5 -1.96 19.25 -17.19
N LYS A 6 -1.05 18.29 -16.99
CA LYS A 6 -1.33 16.88 -17.20
C LYS A 6 -2.62 16.62 -16.46
N ASP A 7 -3.62 16.12 -17.16
CA ASP A 7 -4.75 15.40 -16.60
C ASP A 7 -4.25 14.66 -15.36
N VAL A 8 -4.46 15.26 -14.18
CA VAL A 8 -4.33 14.57 -12.92
C VAL A 8 -5.51 13.65 -12.97
N SER A 9 -5.29 12.45 -13.51
CA SER A 9 -6.31 11.42 -13.55
C SER A 9 -6.94 11.38 -12.16
N GLU A 10 -8.28 11.31 -12.06
CA GLU A 10 -9.03 11.36 -10.79
C GLU A 10 -8.56 10.32 -9.73
N TYR A 11 -7.62 9.46 -10.09
CA TYR A 11 -6.98 8.45 -9.28
C TYR A 11 -5.59 8.84 -8.73
N GLU A 12 -5.03 9.99 -9.09
CA GLU A 12 -3.71 10.39 -8.60
C GLU A 12 -3.75 11.03 -7.21
N LEU A 13 -3.13 10.36 -6.25
CA LEU A 13 -2.82 10.95 -4.94
C LEU A 13 -1.84 12.13 -5.10
N PRO A 14 -1.93 13.18 -4.27
CA PRO A 14 -0.92 14.23 -4.20
C PRO A 14 0.45 13.64 -3.84
N ASP A 15 1.53 14.33 -4.25
CA ASP A 15 2.89 13.81 -4.13
C ASP A 15 3.27 13.47 -2.68
N ASP A 16 2.84 14.30 -1.72
CA ASP A 16 3.03 14.06 -0.29
C ASP A 16 2.35 12.78 0.20
N GLN A 17 1.11 12.52 -0.25
CA GLN A 17 0.38 11.29 0.08
C GLN A 17 0.99 10.07 -0.60
N LYS A 18 1.45 10.19 -1.85
CA LYS A 18 2.19 9.14 -2.55
C LYS A 18 3.44 8.75 -1.75
N LYS A 19 4.23 9.73 -1.33
CA LYS A 19 5.44 9.50 -0.50
C LYS A 19 5.10 8.86 0.84
N ALA A 20 4.06 9.33 1.53
CA ALA A 20 3.62 8.74 2.81
C ALA A 20 3.19 7.28 2.63
N LEU A 21 2.41 6.99 1.59
CA LEU A 21 1.96 5.64 1.27
C LEU A 21 3.13 4.72 0.88
N ASP A 22 4.01 5.18 0.00
CA ASP A 22 5.20 4.42 -0.43
C ASP A 22 6.12 4.13 0.77
N ASN A 23 6.32 5.11 1.66
CA ASN A 23 7.07 4.94 2.89
C ASN A 23 6.39 3.94 3.83
N TRP A 24 5.07 4.03 4.02
CA TRP A 24 4.34 3.07 4.84
C TRP A 24 4.44 1.65 4.27
N ILE A 25 4.26 1.48 2.95
CA ILE A 25 4.39 0.20 2.25
C ILE A 25 5.79 -0.37 2.48
N THR A 26 6.85 0.40 2.24
CA THR A 26 8.23 -0.09 2.40
C THR A 26 8.60 -0.41 3.85
N LEU A 27 8.00 0.26 4.83
CA LEU A 27 8.25 0.03 6.26
C LEU A 27 7.44 -1.15 6.83
N ASN A 28 6.18 -1.31 6.39
CA ASN A 28 5.23 -2.28 6.94
C ASN A 28 5.05 -3.53 6.07
N ILE A 29 5.35 -3.45 4.77
CA ILE A 29 5.17 -4.54 3.82
C ILE A 29 6.55 -5.02 3.37
N LEU A 30 6.84 -6.28 3.65
CA LEU A 30 8.08 -6.93 3.26
C LEU A 30 7.84 -7.87 2.08
N PRO A 31 8.69 -7.84 1.04
CA PRO A 31 8.57 -8.79 -0.06
C PRO A 31 8.87 -10.20 0.45
N GLN A 32 7.92 -11.12 0.24
CA GLN A 32 8.06 -12.50 0.70
C GLN A 32 8.33 -13.42 -0.49
N LYS A 33 9.41 -14.21 -0.40
CA LYS A 33 9.75 -15.20 -1.43
C LYS A 33 8.95 -16.51 -1.27
N THR A 34 8.52 -16.85 -0.05
CA THR A 34 7.74 -18.05 0.20
C THR A 34 6.25 -17.85 -0.10
N PRO A 35 5.58 -18.86 -0.70
CA PRO A 35 4.17 -18.75 -1.11
C PRO A 35 3.18 -18.91 0.04
N GLU A 36 3.63 -18.86 1.30
CA GLU A 36 2.87 -19.38 2.43
C GLU A 36 1.51 -18.69 2.60
N LYS A 37 1.40 -17.37 2.38
CA LYS A 37 0.10 -16.66 2.29
C LYS A 37 0.19 -15.39 1.45
N PRO A 38 -0.58 -15.27 0.34
CA PRO A 38 -0.76 -13.99 -0.32
C PRO A 38 -1.73 -13.10 0.48
N TYR A 39 -1.44 -11.79 0.52
CA TYR A 39 -2.34 -10.79 1.07
C TYR A 39 -3.09 -10.07 -0.05
N ALA A 40 -4.41 -9.94 0.11
CA ALA A 40 -5.24 -9.19 -0.82
C ALA A 40 -4.99 -7.68 -0.66
N SER A 41 -4.95 -6.96 -1.78
CA SER A 41 -4.81 -5.50 -1.84
C SER A 41 -5.80 -4.79 -0.94
N TYR A 42 -7.03 -5.29 -0.85
CA TYR A 42 -8.08 -4.76 0.02
C TYR A 42 -7.72 -4.85 1.52
N ALA A 43 -7.18 -5.98 1.97
CA ALA A 43 -6.76 -6.14 3.36
C ALA A 43 -5.59 -5.22 3.71
N LEU A 44 -4.62 -5.09 2.80
CA LEU A 44 -3.50 -4.17 2.95
C LEU A 44 -3.94 -2.70 2.97
N LYS A 45 -4.95 -2.36 2.16
CA LYS A 45 -5.60 -1.05 2.14
C LYS A 45 -6.18 -0.69 3.51
N LEU A 46 -6.93 -1.61 4.11
CA LEU A 46 -7.53 -1.43 5.43
C LEU A 46 -6.47 -1.21 6.51
N LEU A 47 -5.38 -1.98 6.49
CA LEU A 47 -4.28 -1.82 7.45
C LEU A 47 -3.59 -0.46 7.33
N PHE A 48 -3.47 0.06 6.11
CA PHE A 48 -3.00 1.42 5.90
C PHE A 48 -3.98 2.43 6.50
N GLU A 49 -5.28 2.32 6.21
CA GLU A 49 -6.32 3.21 6.74
C GLU A 49 -6.41 3.17 8.28
N GLU A 50 -6.17 2.02 8.91
CA GLU A 50 -6.14 1.85 10.38
C GLU A 50 -4.83 2.33 11.02
N SER A 51 -3.81 2.65 10.23
CA SER A 51 -2.54 3.14 10.75
C SER A 51 -2.64 4.61 11.19
N PRO A 52 -1.82 5.06 12.15
CA PRO A 52 -1.83 6.44 12.62
C PRO A 52 -1.45 7.46 11.52
N ASP A 53 -0.59 7.06 10.58
CA ASP A 53 -0.23 7.83 9.38
C ASP A 53 -1.11 7.46 8.16
N GLY A 54 -2.15 6.68 8.40
CA GLY A 54 -3.11 6.21 7.43
C GLY A 54 -4.04 7.31 6.94
N PHE A 55 -4.45 7.21 5.67
CA PHE A 55 -5.51 8.04 5.12
C PHE A 55 -6.39 7.23 4.18
N PHE A 56 -7.58 7.76 3.89
CA PHE A 56 -8.52 7.10 3.00
C PHE A 56 -7.94 7.01 1.59
N ILE A 57 -7.83 5.79 1.09
CA ILE A 57 -7.35 5.51 -0.27
C ILE A 57 -8.26 4.53 -0.96
N THR A 58 -8.26 4.58 -2.28
CA THR A 58 -8.99 3.61 -3.10
C THR A 58 -8.13 2.38 -3.37
N ASN A 59 -8.78 1.23 -3.60
CA ASN A 59 -8.09 -0.01 -3.97
C ASN A 59 -7.17 0.14 -5.21
N PRO A 60 -7.57 0.83 -6.30
CA PRO A 60 -6.65 1.10 -7.41
C PRO A 60 -5.42 1.94 -7.01
N GLN A 61 -5.59 2.99 -6.19
CA GLN A 61 -4.46 3.79 -5.69
C GLN A 61 -3.45 2.96 -4.90
N PHE A 62 -3.95 2.09 -4.02
CA PHE A 62 -3.07 1.19 -3.25
C PHE A 62 -2.31 0.23 -4.17
N LYS A 63 -2.98 -0.33 -5.19
CA LYS A 63 -2.33 -1.23 -6.16
C LYS A 63 -1.22 -0.52 -6.93
N GLU A 64 -1.45 0.71 -7.38
CA GLU A 64 -0.44 1.49 -8.08
C GLU A 64 0.78 1.77 -7.19
N ALA A 65 0.57 2.15 -5.92
CA ALA A 65 1.65 2.35 -4.96
C ALA A 65 2.45 1.06 -4.72
N MET A 66 1.77 -0.08 -4.54
CA MET A 66 2.44 -1.38 -4.41
C MET A 66 3.32 -1.69 -5.62
N VAL A 67 2.84 -1.47 -6.85
CA VAL A 67 3.64 -1.67 -8.07
C VAL A 67 4.82 -0.69 -8.13
N ARG A 68 4.63 0.57 -7.73
CA ARG A 68 5.68 1.59 -7.67
C ARG A 68 6.78 1.23 -6.67
N CYS A 69 6.42 0.65 -5.53
CA CYS A 69 7.37 0.11 -4.55
C CYS A 69 8.06 -1.20 -5.00
N GLY A 70 7.74 -1.72 -6.20
CA GLY A 70 8.35 -2.92 -6.76
C GLY A 70 7.63 -4.23 -6.42
N PHE A 71 6.45 -4.18 -5.80
CA PHE A 71 5.65 -5.37 -5.52
C PHE A 71 4.85 -5.79 -6.75
N SER A 72 4.89 -7.09 -7.06
CA SER A 72 4.14 -7.64 -8.18
C SER A 72 2.91 -8.41 -7.69
N PRO A 73 1.71 -8.14 -8.26
CA PRO A 73 0.53 -8.93 -7.97
C PRO A 73 0.69 -10.35 -8.52
N VAL A 74 0.36 -11.34 -7.70
CA VAL A 74 0.36 -12.77 -8.03
C VAL A 74 -0.76 -13.07 -9.03
N ASN A 75 -1.94 -12.49 -8.79
CA ASN A 75 -3.13 -12.72 -9.60
C ASN A 75 -3.71 -11.38 -10.08
N LYS A 76 -3.36 -10.97 -11.30
CA LYS A 76 -3.90 -9.76 -11.94
C LYS A 76 -5.36 -9.89 -12.38
N ASN A 77 -5.85 -11.12 -12.56
CA ASN A 77 -7.24 -11.41 -12.99
C ASN A 77 -8.30 -11.20 -11.90
N LYS A 78 -7.91 -10.96 -10.64
CA LYS A 78 -8.86 -10.73 -9.55
C LYS A 78 -9.11 -9.24 -9.35
N LEU A 79 -10.33 -8.89 -8.93
CA LEU A 79 -10.67 -7.53 -8.51
C LEU A 79 -9.79 -7.06 -7.34
N ASN A 80 -9.47 -7.95 -6.41
CA ASN A 80 -8.51 -7.74 -5.34
C ASN A 80 -7.21 -8.44 -5.72
N TRP A 81 -6.14 -7.68 -5.89
CA TRP A 81 -4.86 -8.26 -6.30
C TRP A 81 -4.21 -8.94 -5.09
N ASP A 82 -3.85 -10.20 -5.27
CA ASP A 82 -3.09 -10.96 -4.28
C ASP A 82 -1.61 -10.60 -4.38
N PHE A 83 -0.95 -10.26 -3.28
CA PHE A 83 0.48 -9.96 -3.23
C PHE A 83 1.20 -10.95 -2.31
N ARG A 84 2.36 -11.47 -2.73
CA ARG A 84 3.25 -12.29 -1.89
C ARG A 84 4.09 -11.38 -1.01
N VAL A 85 3.49 -10.94 0.07
CA VAL A 85 4.12 -10.03 1.02
C VAL A 85 3.89 -10.53 2.44
N SER A 86 4.80 -10.19 3.33
CA SER A 86 4.61 -10.32 4.76
C SER A 86 4.28 -8.95 5.33
N LEU A 87 3.31 -8.89 6.21
CA LEU A 87 3.10 -7.72 7.04
C LEU A 87 4.11 -7.78 8.19
N LYS A 88 4.92 -6.73 8.29
CA LYS A 88 5.64 -6.46 9.52
C LYS A 88 4.56 -6.15 10.56
N PRO A 89 4.52 -6.84 11.71
CA PRO A 89 3.60 -6.45 12.75
C PRO A 89 3.86 -4.96 13.05
N PRO A 90 2.81 -4.12 13.19
CA PRO A 90 3.03 -2.80 13.74
C PRO A 90 3.80 -3.04 15.02
N GLU A 91 4.92 -2.32 15.21
CA GLU A 91 5.63 -2.40 16.48
C GLU A 91 4.59 -2.10 17.56
N LEU A 92 4.09 -3.16 18.17
CA LEU A 92 3.11 -3.10 19.23
C LEU A 92 3.90 -2.38 20.29
N LYS A 93 3.73 -1.05 20.40
CA LYS A 93 4.22 -0.31 21.55
C LYS A 93 3.71 -1.14 22.71
N LYS A 94 4.61 -1.84 23.39
CA LYS A 94 4.32 -2.57 24.62
C LYS A 94 3.87 -1.49 25.58
N SER A 95 2.59 -1.16 25.54
CA SER A 95 1.97 -0.29 26.51
C SER A 95 1.90 -1.12 27.76
N LYS A 96 2.98 -0.98 28.52
CA LYS A 96 3.14 -1.29 29.94
C LYS A 96 1.76 -1.31 30.62
N ARG A 97 1.16 -2.48 30.77
CA ARG A 97 0.20 -2.71 31.85
C ARG A 97 1.06 -3.09 33.04
N GLY A 98 1.42 -2.07 33.82
CA GLY A 98 1.88 -2.25 35.19
C GLY A 98 0.74 -2.67 36.09
#